data_AF-A0A533VIZ1-F1
#
_entry.id   AF-A0A533VIZ1-F1
#
_cell.length_a   1.000
_cell.length_b   1.000
_cell.length_c   1.000
_cell.angle_alpha   90.00
_cell.angle_beta   90.00
_cell.angle_gamma   90.00
#
_symmetry.space_group_name_H-M   'P 1'
#
loop_
_entity.id
_entity.type
_entity.pdbx_description
1 polymer ?
#
loop_
_entity_poly.entity_id
_entity_poly.type
_entity_poly.pdbx_seq_one_letter_code
_entity_poly.pdbx_strand_id
1 'polypeptide(L)'
;MKFKDQHGNDVLKRFTIVGITKTAGSVGLDNSVIVNIDTLREIIDRPQQTQSILVRLNDPTKDQQVRDLFLSAFPSSADKFKAQTIEESAELTLSGFRSGIVLINLVGYFGMMSSAFAVVTIQMMQVTSKTRDIGVMRAIGSKRKDVLLVFIFQGMVIGAIGAGLGTALGVVYTVYAKETHLTFQ
;
A
#
# COMPACT_ATOMS: atom_id res chain seq x y z
N MET A 1 6.81 17.93 -26.60
CA MET A 1 5.83 17.44 -25.61
C MET A 1 4.54 18.25 -25.77
N LYS A 2 3.39 17.65 -25.43
CA LYS A 2 2.06 18.27 -25.53
C LYS A 2 1.62 18.68 -24.13
N PHE A 3 1.38 19.97 -23.92
CA PHE A 3 0.93 20.53 -22.65
C PHE A 3 -0.48 21.07 -22.83
N LYS A 4 -1.28 21.05 -21.76
CA LYS A 4 -2.56 21.75 -21.73
C LYS A 4 -2.39 23.06 -20.98
N ASP A 5 -2.76 24.14 -21.65
CA ASP A 5 -2.95 25.47 -21.08
C ASP A 5 -4.16 25.49 -20.11
N GLN A 6 -4.28 26.51 -19.27
CA GLN A 6 -5.42 26.79 -18.39
C GLN A 6 -6.76 26.92 -19.14
N HIS A 7 -6.74 27.24 -20.43
CA HIS A 7 -7.91 27.25 -21.30
C HIS A 7 -8.20 25.89 -21.96
N GLY A 8 -7.44 24.84 -21.61
CA GLY A 8 -7.58 23.51 -22.18
C GLY A 8 -6.94 23.35 -23.57
N ASN A 9 -6.24 24.37 -24.05
CA ASN A 9 -5.59 24.38 -25.36
C ASN A 9 -4.29 23.57 -25.35
N ASP A 10 -4.06 22.85 -26.44
CA ASP A 10 -2.87 22.02 -26.60
C ASP A 10 -1.68 22.85 -27.10
N VAL A 11 -0.70 23.08 -26.24
CA VAL A 11 0.55 23.78 -26.57
C VAL A 11 1.64 22.76 -26.85
N LEU A 12 2.21 22.80 -28.05
CA LEU A 12 3.31 21.94 -28.48
C LEU A 12 4.63 22.71 -28.40
N LYS A 13 5.49 22.36 -27.44
CA LYS A 13 6.85 22.92 -27.32
C LYS A 13 7.90 21.81 -27.42
N ARG A 14 8.98 22.06 -28.15
CA ARG A 14 10.12 21.14 -28.27
C ARG A 14 11.11 21.44 -27.15
N PHE A 15 11.65 20.39 -26.55
CA PHE A 15 12.64 20.47 -25.49
C PHE A 15 13.84 19.61 -25.85
N THR A 16 15.03 20.09 -25.52
CA THR A 16 16.25 19.29 -25.59
C THR A 16 16.45 18.60 -24.25
N ILE A 17 16.61 17.28 -24.28
CA ILE A 17 16.86 16.50 -23.06
C ILE A 17 18.33 16.70 -22.67
N VAL A 18 18.56 17.34 -21.53
CA VAL A 18 19.90 17.64 -21.01
C VAL A 18 20.43 16.58 -20.03
N GLY A 19 19.55 15.75 -19.47
CA GLY A 19 19.92 14.70 -18.55
C GLY A 19 18.73 13.83 -18.15
N ILE A 20 19.02 12.60 -17.73
CA ILE A 20 18.03 11.65 -17.21
C ILE A 20 18.42 11.36 -15.77
N THR A 21 17.58 11.76 -14.83
CA THR A 21 17.76 11.42 -13.42
C THR A 21 17.08 10.09 -13.11
N LYS A 22 17.77 9.21 -12.38
CA LYS A 22 17.15 8.06 -11.73
C LYS A 22 16.74 8.51 -10.33
N THR A 23 15.57 9.12 -10.20
CA THR A 23 15.02 9.43 -8.88
C THR A 23 14.62 8.12 -8.20
N ALA A 24 15.04 7.91 -6.95
CA ALA A 24 14.57 6.78 -6.14
C ALA A 24 13.05 6.93 -5.95
N GLY A 25 12.29 5.95 -6.43
CA GLY A 25 10.86 6.00 -6.64
C GLY A 25 10.06 6.55 -5.46
N SER A 26 9.22 7.53 -5.77
CA SER A 26 8.01 7.86 -5.03
C SER A 26 6.87 7.89 -6.04
N VAL A 27 5.72 7.36 -5.65
CA VAL A 27 4.54 7.20 -6.50
C VAL A 27 4.20 8.57 -7.12
N GLY A 28 4.23 8.66 -8.45
CA GLY A 28 3.92 9.89 -9.21
C GLY A 28 5.11 10.70 -9.74
N LEU A 29 6.36 10.36 -9.38
CA LEU A 29 7.55 11.02 -9.95
C LEU A 29 8.11 10.33 -11.20
N ASP A 30 7.70 9.10 -11.47
CA ASP A 30 8.22 8.30 -12.60
C ASP A 30 7.89 8.90 -13.98
N ASN A 31 6.85 9.74 -14.07
CA ASN A 31 6.47 10.49 -15.28
C ASN A 31 6.68 12.02 -15.13
N SER A 32 7.62 12.45 -14.29
CA SER A 32 7.88 13.88 -14.08
C SER A 32 8.97 14.42 -15.00
N VAL A 33 8.82 15.67 -15.44
CA VAL A 33 9.84 16.41 -16.20
C VAL A 33 10.25 17.64 -15.39
N ILE A 34 11.56 17.82 -15.21
CA ILE A 34 12.13 18.98 -14.55
C ILE A 34 12.50 20.00 -15.63
N VAL A 35 11.87 21.18 -15.59
CA VAL A 35 12.14 22.29 -16.50
C VAL A 35 12.37 23.58 -15.70
N ASN A 36 12.97 24.57 -16.33
CA ASN A 36 13.11 25.90 -15.74
C ASN A 36 11.72 26.53 -15.46
N ILE A 37 11.59 27.18 -14.31
CA ILE A 37 10.32 27.77 -13.84
C ILE A 37 9.78 28.85 -14.78
N ASP A 38 10.64 29.65 -15.40
CA ASP A 38 10.21 30.73 -16.29
C ASP A 38 9.63 30.17 -17.60
N THR A 39 10.26 29.11 -18.12
CA THR A 39 9.72 28.36 -19.27
C THR A 39 8.39 27.70 -18.94
N LEU A 40 8.23 27.17 -17.72
CA LEU A 40 6.98 26.55 -17.28
C LEU A 40 5.83 27.56 -17.15
N ARG A 41 6.11 28.74 -16.57
CA ARG A 41 5.13 29.84 -16.44
C ARG A 41 4.61 30.33 -17.78
N GLU A 42 5.47 30.40 -18.78
CA GLU A 42 5.11 30.76 -20.16
C GLU A 42 4.20 29.71 -20.81
N ILE A 43 4.41 28.41 -20.52
CA ILE A 43 3.65 27.32 -21.13
C ILE A 43 2.27 27.14 -20.48
N ILE A 44 2.17 27.35 -19.17
CA ILE A 44 0.93 27.19 -18.40
C ILE A 44 0.09 28.49 -18.39
N ASP A 45 0.59 29.54 -19.05
CA ASP A 45 -0.06 30.86 -19.12
C ASP A 45 -0.37 31.44 -17.72
N ARG A 46 0.53 31.18 -16.76
CA ARG A 46 0.42 31.66 -15.37
C ARG A 46 1.60 32.55 -15.00
N PRO A 47 1.65 33.79 -15.51
CA PRO A 47 2.68 34.74 -15.12
C PRO A 47 2.59 35.04 -13.62
N GLN A 48 3.72 34.93 -12.93
CA GLN A 48 3.90 35.24 -11.50
C GLN A 48 3.19 34.34 -10.46
N GLN A 49 2.54 33.26 -10.84
CA GLN A 49 2.01 32.29 -9.88
C GLN A 49 2.99 31.13 -9.67
N THR A 50 3.24 30.78 -8.41
CA THR A 50 4.04 29.62 -8.02
C THR A 50 3.19 28.76 -7.08
N GLN A 51 3.05 27.48 -7.39
CA GLN A 51 2.23 26.56 -6.59
C GLN A 51 2.90 26.14 -5.28
N SER A 52 4.21 25.91 -5.30
CA SER A 52 4.97 25.47 -4.13
C SER A 52 6.39 26.00 -4.17
N ILE A 53 6.92 26.32 -3.00
CA ILE A 53 8.31 26.74 -2.82
C ILE A 53 8.93 25.71 -1.87
N LEU A 54 9.96 25.02 -2.33
CA LEU A 54 10.70 24.08 -1.51
C LEU A 54 11.91 24.80 -0.91
N VAL A 55 11.97 24.86 0.41
CA VAL A 55 13.09 25.45 1.14
C VAL A 55 13.85 24.34 1.83
N ARG A 56 15.15 24.22 1.52
CA ARG A 56 16.03 23.28 2.20
C ARG A 56 16.68 23.98 3.40
N LEU A 57 16.43 23.45 4.59
CA LEU A 57 17.09 23.89 5.81
C LEU A 57 18.51 23.31 5.90
N ASN A 58 19.46 24.12 6.36
CA ASN A 58 20.82 23.65 6.68
C ASN A 58 20.82 22.82 7.98
N ASP A 59 19.96 23.16 8.92
CA ASP A 59 19.75 22.44 10.17
C ASP A 59 18.30 21.92 10.22
N PRO A 60 18.09 20.59 10.08
CA PRO A 60 16.75 20.00 10.03
C PRO A 60 16.03 20.05 11.38
N THR A 61 16.71 20.30 12.50
CA THR A 61 16.10 20.33 13.84
C THR A 61 15.33 21.61 14.15
N LYS A 62 15.47 22.64 13.30
CA LYS A 62 14.86 23.96 13.47
C LYS A 62 13.69 24.20 12.53
N ASP A 63 13.17 23.13 11.90
CA ASP A 63 12.07 23.17 10.95
C ASP A 63 10.84 23.91 11.52
N GLN A 64 10.47 23.60 12.76
CA GLN A 64 9.30 24.17 13.43
C GLN A 64 9.49 25.67 13.72
N GLN A 65 10.68 26.07 14.20
CA GLN A 65 11.01 27.47 14.49
C GLN A 65 11.07 28.32 13.21
N VAL A 66 11.64 27.77 12.13
CA VAL A 66 11.75 28.46 10.84
C VAL A 66 10.39 28.57 10.17
N ARG A 67 9.53 27.55 10.28
CA ARG A 67 8.14 27.61 9.83
C ARG A 67 7.39 28.74 10.55
N ASP A 68 7.49 28.79 11.87
CA ASP A 68 6.75 29.77 12.67
C ASP A 68 7.29 31.20 12.43
N LEU A 69 8.61 31.35 12.24
CA LEU A 69 9.24 32.62 11.80
C LEU A 69 8.75 33.04 10.41
N PHE A 70 8.63 32.09 9.47
CA PHE A 70 8.17 32.36 8.11
C PHE A 70 6.70 32.81 8.10
N LEU A 71 5.83 32.14 8.86
CA LEU A 71 4.43 32.55 9.01
C LEU A 71 4.30 33.92 9.69
N SER A 72 5.18 34.22 10.64
CA SER A 72 5.22 35.52 11.33
C SER A 72 5.76 36.66 10.46
N ALA A 73 6.68 36.37 9.53
CA ALA A 73 7.28 37.35 8.63
C ALA A 73 6.34 37.72 7.46
N PHE A 74 5.38 36.86 7.12
CA PHE A 74 4.40 37.09 6.05
C PHE A 74 2.93 37.03 6.54
N PRO A 75 2.54 37.90 7.50
CA PRO A 75 1.22 37.84 8.14
C PRO A 75 0.07 38.12 7.16
N SER A 76 0.26 38.98 6.16
CA SER A 76 -0.76 39.26 5.12
C SER A 76 -0.97 38.10 4.12
N SER A 77 -0.21 37.02 4.23
CA SER A 77 -0.36 35.83 3.39
C SER A 77 -0.38 34.52 4.18
N ALA A 78 -0.41 34.60 5.51
CA ALA A 78 -0.50 33.44 6.41
C ALA A 78 -1.77 32.60 6.16
N ASP A 79 -2.89 33.21 5.77
CA ASP A 79 -4.12 32.50 5.38
C ASP A 79 -4.05 31.87 3.97
N LYS A 80 -3.09 32.29 3.14
CA LYS A 80 -2.94 31.81 1.75
C LYS A 80 -1.80 30.81 1.58
N PHE A 81 -0.86 30.76 2.53
CA PHE A 81 0.29 29.87 2.48
C PHE A 81 0.21 28.81 3.57
N LYS A 82 0.14 27.55 3.13
CA LYS A 82 0.30 26.41 4.03
C LYS A 82 1.79 26.04 4.09
N ALA A 83 2.47 26.43 5.15
CA ALA A 83 3.84 25.99 5.40
C ALA A 83 3.81 24.61 6.09
N GLN A 84 4.26 23.58 5.37
CA GLN A 84 4.36 22.22 5.90
C GLN A 84 5.79 21.72 5.73
N THR A 85 6.29 21.01 6.73
CA THR A 85 7.58 20.31 6.61
C THR A 85 7.40 19.08 5.72
N ILE A 86 8.47 18.66 5.04
CA ILE A 86 8.45 17.45 4.19
C ILE A 86 8.04 16.23 5.02
N GLU A 87 8.47 16.17 6.28
CA GLU A 87 8.12 15.15 7.25
C GLU A 87 6.61 15.10 7.53
N GLU A 88 5.96 16.25 7.71
CA GLU A 88 4.51 16.34 7.96
C GLU A 88 3.70 15.93 6.71
N SER A 89 4.12 16.38 5.52
CA SER A 89 3.49 15.97 4.26
C SER A 89 3.72 14.48 3.94
N ALA A 90 4.91 13.96 4.26
CA ALA A 90 5.23 12.54 4.16
C ALA A 90 4.39 11.74 5.15
N GLU A 91 4.23 12.19 6.40
CA GLU A 91 3.43 11.53 7.42
C GLU A 91 1.94 11.51 7.08
N LEU A 92 1.38 12.59 6.52
CA LEU A 92 0.00 12.61 6.01
C LEU A 92 -0.21 11.59 4.88
N THR A 93 0.76 11.49 3.96
CA THR A 93 0.70 10.50 2.87
C THR A 93 0.85 9.09 3.44
N LEU A 94 1.85 8.86 4.27
CA LEU A 94 2.16 7.57 4.89
C LEU A 94 1.04 7.10 5.83
N SER A 95 0.35 8.00 6.53
CA SER A 95 -0.79 7.65 7.40
C SER A 95 -1.98 7.14 6.59
N GLY A 96 -2.27 7.73 5.43
CA GLY A 96 -3.25 7.21 4.48
C GLY A 96 -2.91 5.80 3.98
N PHE A 97 -1.65 5.57 3.58
CA PHE A 97 -1.18 4.24 3.18
C PHE A 97 -1.21 3.23 4.32
N ARG A 98 -0.78 3.63 5.54
CA ARG A 98 -0.85 2.77 6.74
C ARG A 98 -2.29 2.38 7.04
N SER A 99 -3.23 3.31 6.97
CA SER A 99 -4.66 3.04 7.15
C SER A 99 -5.18 2.04 6.12
N GLY A 100 -4.81 2.20 4.84
CA GLY A 100 -5.17 1.27 3.77
C GLY A 100 -4.61 -0.14 3.99
N ILE A 101 -3.34 -0.26 4.39
CA ILE A 101 -2.71 -1.55 4.70
C ILE A 101 -3.41 -2.23 5.89
N VAL A 102 -3.78 -1.46 6.93
CA VAL A 102 -4.53 -1.99 8.09
C VAL A 102 -5.89 -2.54 7.66
N LEU A 103 -6.63 -1.85 6.80
CA LEU A 103 -7.91 -2.32 6.27
C LEU A 103 -7.77 -3.63 5.47
N ILE A 104 -6.77 -3.71 4.59
CA ILE A 104 -6.50 -4.93 3.80
C ILE A 104 -6.16 -6.11 4.73
N ASN A 105 -5.30 -5.88 5.72
CA ASN A 105 -4.95 -6.91 6.70
C ASN A 105 -6.17 -7.35 7.53
N LEU A 106 -7.04 -6.40 7.91
CA LEU A 106 -8.26 -6.69 8.66
C LEU A 106 -9.18 -7.63 7.87
N VAL A 107 -9.45 -7.31 6.60
CA VAL A 107 -10.24 -8.17 5.70
C VAL A 107 -9.57 -9.53 5.52
N GLY A 108 -8.24 -9.56 5.40
CA GLY A 108 -7.45 -10.79 5.36
C GLY A 108 -7.67 -11.67 6.59
N TYR A 109 -7.64 -11.09 7.79
CA TYR A 109 -7.90 -11.82 9.03
C TYR A 109 -9.32 -12.35 9.14
N PHE A 110 -10.32 -11.57 8.70
CA PHE A 110 -11.70 -12.07 8.60
C PHE A 110 -11.82 -13.25 7.63
N GLY A 111 -11.14 -13.19 6.48
CA GLY A 111 -11.06 -14.29 5.53
C GLY A 111 -10.40 -15.54 6.12
N MET A 112 -9.31 -15.38 6.87
CA MET A 112 -8.64 -16.47 7.59
C MET A 112 -9.56 -17.10 8.65
N MET A 113 -10.26 -16.29 9.44
CA MET A 113 -11.23 -16.78 10.42
C MET A 113 -12.38 -17.55 9.75
N SER A 114 -12.98 -17.00 8.69
CA SER A 114 -14.04 -17.65 7.93
C SER A 114 -13.58 -19.01 7.37
N SER A 115 -12.36 -19.07 6.83
CA SER A 115 -11.76 -20.30 6.33
C SER A 115 -11.56 -21.34 7.44
N ALA A 116 -11.11 -20.92 8.63
CA ALA A 116 -10.97 -21.81 9.78
C ALA A 116 -12.32 -22.42 10.20
N PHE A 117 -13.39 -21.62 10.22
CA PHE A 117 -14.75 -22.12 10.52
C PHE A 117 -15.25 -23.14 9.47
N ALA A 118 -14.93 -22.91 8.19
CA ALA A 118 -15.27 -23.86 7.13
C ALA A 118 -14.58 -25.21 7.37
N VAL A 119 -13.29 -25.21 7.71
CA VAL A 119 -12.54 -26.43 8.02
C VAL A 119 -13.13 -27.16 9.24
N VAL A 120 -13.44 -26.44 10.32
CA VAL A 120 -14.05 -27.03 11.52
C VAL A 120 -15.40 -27.68 11.20
N THR A 121 -16.22 -27.01 10.39
CA THR A 121 -17.53 -27.52 9.97
C THR A 121 -17.39 -28.84 9.20
N ILE A 122 -16.44 -28.90 8.27
CA ILE A 122 -16.16 -30.11 7.50
C ILE A 122 -15.64 -31.23 8.40
N GLN A 123 -14.73 -30.93 9.32
CA GLN A 123 -14.21 -31.91 10.29
C GLN A 123 -15.32 -32.47 11.17
N MET A 124 -16.24 -31.62 11.64
CA MET A 124 -17.40 -32.04 12.43
C MET A 124 -18.32 -32.98 11.63
N MET A 125 -18.56 -32.68 10.35
CA MET A 125 -19.31 -33.53 9.44
C MET A 125 -18.64 -34.91 9.28
N GLN A 126 -17.31 -34.95 9.09
CA GLN A 126 -16.56 -36.20 8.99
C GLN A 126 -16.64 -37.04 10.27
N VAL A 127 -16.47 -36.42 11.44
CA VAL A 127 -16.59 -37.11 12.74
C VAL A 127 -17.97 -37.75 12.87
N THR A 128 -19.02 -37.00 12.54
CA THR A 128 -20.40 -37.46 12.63
C THR A 128 -20.67 -38.65 11.69
N SER A 129 -20.12 -38.62 10.47
CA SER A 129 -20.25 -39.73 9.51
C SER A 129 -19.52 -41.01 9.95
N LYS A 130 -18.41 -40.90 10.69
CA LYS A 130 -17.60 -42.02 11.19
C LYS A 130 -17.91 -42.41 12.64
N THR A 131 -19.00 -41.92 13.22
CA THR A 131 -19.37 -42.17 14.62
C THR A 131 -19.47 -43.66 14.96
N ARG A 132 -19.97 -44.48 14.03
CA ARG A 132 -20.08 -45.95 14.21
C ARG A 132 -18.71 -46.61 14.36
N ASP A 133 -17.75 -46.24 13.52
CA ASP A 133 -16.39 -46.78 13.55
C ASP A 133 -15.66 -46.37 14.85
N ILE A 134 -15.86 -45.12 15.28
CA ILE A 134 -15.34 -44.61 16.57
C ILE A 134 -15.95 -45.38 17.75
N GLY A 135 -17.24 -45.73 17.67
CA GLY A 135 -17.93 -46.56 18.66
C GLY A 135 -17.31 -47.94 18.82
N VAL A 136 -16.96 -48.60 17.71
CA VAL A 136 -16.26 -49.91 17.71
C VAL A 136 -14.86 -49.77 18.30
N MET A 137 -14.11 -48.74 17.89
CA MET A 137 -12.76 -48.48 18.40
C MET A 137 -12.75 -48.27 19.92
N ARG A 138 -13.75 -47.55 20.44
CA ARG A 138 -13.92 -47.32 21.88
C ARG A 138 -14.33 -48.58 22.63
N ALA A 139 -15.10 -49.48 22.01
CA ALA A 139 -15.45 -50.77 22.60
C ALA A 139 -14.23 -51.71 22.76
N ILE A 140 -13.24 -51.57 21.88
CA ILE A 140 -11.95 -52.32 21.95
C ILE A 140 -10.97 -51.68 22.96
N GLY A 141 -11.29 -50.50 23.51
CA GLY A 141 -10.53 -49.84 24.58
C GLY A 141 -9.80 -48.56 24.19
N SER A 142 -10.01 -48.03 22.97
CA SER A 142 -9.42 -46.76 22.56
C SER A 142 -9.90 -45.58 23.42
N LYS A 143 -8.97 -44.71 23.85
CA LYS A 143 -9.29 -43.56 24.72
C LYS A 143 -9.83 -42.40 23.88
N ARG A 144 -10.69 -41.56 24.46
CA ARG A 144 -11.22 -40.34 23.80
C ARG A 144 -10.11 -39.41 23.28
N LYS A 145 -8.96 -39.38 23.97
CA LYS A 145 -7.80 -38.56 23.59
C LYS A 145 -7.16 -39.03 22.29
N ASP A 146 -7.11 -40.33 22.05
CA ASP A 146 -6.47 -40.91 20.86
C ASP A 146 -7.27 -40.53 19.60
N VAL A 147 -8.60 -40.64 19.70
CA VAL A 147 -9.53 -40.21 18.65
C VAL A 147 -9.39 -38.71 18.37
N LEU A 148 -9.34 -37.87 19.42
CA LEU A 148 -9.16 -36.42 19.27
C LEU A 148 -7.82 -36.07 18.58
N LEU A 149 -6.74 -36.76 18.96
CA LEU A 149 -5.41 -36.52 18.40
C LEU A 149 -5.37 -36.78 16.90
N VAL A 150 -6.03 -37.84 16.43
CA VAL A 150 -6.14 -38.16 14.99
C VAL A 150 -6.82 -37.02 14.22
N PHE A 151 -7.92 -36.47 14.74
CA PHE A 151 -8.63 -35.36 14.08
C PHE A 151 -7.83 -34.06 14.08
N ILE A 152 -7.12 -33.76 15.17
CA ILE A 152 -6.21 -32.61 15.24
C ILE A 152 -5.09 -32.77 14.20
N PHE A 153 -4.49 -33.96 14.11
CA PHE A 153 -3.44 -34.25 13.15
C PHE A 153 -3.94 -34.15 11.71
N GLN A 154 -5.12 -34.69 11.41
CA GLN A 154 -5.75 -34.55 10.10
C GLN A 154 -5.97 -33.07 9.74
N GLY A 155 -6.48 -32.27 10.69
CA GLY A 155 -6.65 -30.82 10.50
C GLY A 155 -5.32 -30.10 10.28
N MET A 156 -4.27 -30.47 11.02
CA MET A 156 -2.93 -29.90 10.87
C MET A 156 -2.32 -30.22 9.51
N VAL A 157 -2.48 -31.45 9.01
CA VAL A 157 -2.00 -31.86 7.68
C VAL A 157 -2.73 -31.08 6.58
N ILE A 158 -4.07 -30.99 6.65
CA ILE A 158 -4.86 -30.23 5.68
C ILE A 158 -4.46 -28.74 5.72
N GLY A 159 -4.28 -28.17 6.91
CA GLY A 159 -3.84 -26.80 7.09
C GLY A 159 -2.43 -26.55 6.54
N ALA A 160 -1.48 -27.46 6.77
CA ALA A 160 -0.12 -27.35 6.27
C ALA A 160 -0.07 -27.41 4.73
N ILE A 161 -0.82 -28.33 4.12
CA ILE A 161 -0.94 -28.43 2.67
C ILE A 161 -1.60 -27.17 2.10
N GLY A 162 -2.69 -26.71 2.71
CA GLY A 162 -3.39 -25.49 2.30
C GLY A 162 -2.51 -24.24 2.41
N ALA A 163 -1.77 -24.08 3.50
CA ALA A 163 -0.82 -22.99 3.68
C ALA A 163 0.31 -23.06 2.64
N GLY A 164 0.89 -24.24 2.42
CA GLY A 164 1.94 -24.44 1.42
C GLY A 164 1.49 -24.08 0.01
N LEU A 165 0.32 -24.59 -0.41
CA LEU A 165 -0.25 -24.29 -1.73
C LEU A 165 -0.67 -22.82 -1.85
N GLY A 166 -1.27 -22.25 -0.80
CA GLY A 166 -1.67 -20.83 -0.78
C GLY A 166 -0.47 -19.90 -0.89
N THR A 167 0.61 -20.17 -0.15
CA THR A 167 1.87 -19.41 -0.26
C THR A 167 2.49 -19.58 -1.63
N ALA A 168 2.55 -20.80 -2.18
CA ALA A 168 3.10 -21.03 -3.51
C ALA A 168 2.33 -20.26 -4.59
N LEU A 169 0.99 -20.33 -4.60
CA LEU A 169 0.15 -19.58 -5.53
C LEU A 169 0.31 -18.07 -5.34
N GLY A 170 0.40 -17.59 -4.10
CA GLY A 170 0.62 -16.16 -3.81
C GLY A 170 1.96 -15.66 -4.34
N VAL A 171 3.03 -16.45 -4.19
CA VAL A 171 4.36 -16.12 -4.75
C VAL A 171 4.32 -16.13 -6.27
N VAL A 172 3.73 -17.16 -6.89
CA VAL A 172 3.57 -17.26 -8.34
C VAL A 172 2.80 -16.06 -8.88
N TYR A 173 1.68 -15.70 -8.25
CA TYR A 173 0.90 -14.52 -8.61
C TYR A 173 1.71 -13.23 -8.48
N THR A 174 2.49 -13.09 -7.41
CA THR A 174 3.35 -11.91 -7.18
C THR A 174 4.44 -11.78 -8.25
N VAL A 175 5.06 -12.90 -8.63
CA VAL A 175 6.07 -12.94 -9.71
C VAL A 175 5.44 -12.62 -11.05
N TYR A 176 4.29 -13.21 -11.35
CA TYR A 176 3.54 -12.95 -12.58
C TYR A 176 3.09 -11.48 -12.69
N ALA A 177 2.61 -10.90 -11.60
CA ALA A 177 2.22 -9.48 -11.54
C ALA A 177 3.42 -8.55 -11.75
N LYS A 178 4.61 -8.96 -11.31
CA LYS A 178 5.86 -8.21 -11.54
C LYS A 178 6.29 -8.27 -13.01
N GLU A 179 6.21 -9.44 -13.65
CA GLU A 179 6.61 -9.60 -15.06
C GLU A 179 5.65 -8.93 -16.03
N THR A 180 4.36 -8.88 -15.71
CA THR A 180 3.35 -8.28 -16.59
C THR A 180 3.32 -6.75 -16.57
N HIS A 181 4.18 -6.08 -15.77
CA HIS A 181 4.16 -4.62 -15.60
C HIS A 181 2.73 -4.09 -15.53
N LEU A 182 1.94 -4.56 -14.57
CA LEU A 182 0.63 -3.99 -14.29
C LEU A 182 0.82 -2.56 -13.77
N THR A 183 1.12 -1.65 -14.70
CA THR A 183 1.03 -0.22 -14.55
C THR A 183 -0.44 0.07 -14.37
N PHE A 184 -0.84 0.33 -13.12
CA PHE A 184 -2.11 0.99 -12.85
C PHE A 184 -2.05 2.33 -13.57
N GLN A 185 -2.81 2.42 -14.67
CA GLN A 185 -3.01 3.63 -15.44
C GLN A 185 -3.93 4.59 -14.68
#